data_AF-A0A0G0ZDF7-F1
#
_entry.id   AF-A0A0G0ZDF7-F1
#
_cell.length_a   1.000
_cell.length_b   1.000
_cell.length_c   1.000
_cell.angle_alpha   90.00
_cell.angle_beta   90.00
_cell.angle_gamma   90.00
#
_symmetry.space_group_name_H-M   'P 1'
#
loop_
_entity.id
_entity.type
_entity.pdbx_description
1 polymer ?
#
loop_
_entity_poly.entity_id
_entity_poly.type
_entity_poly.pdbx_seq_one_letter_code
_entity_poly.pdbx_strand_id
1 'polypeptide(L)'
;MEESPEINLAESKEKKDPEIDLTIYYSAHRTIEDLRGLEELLREADVYAVEMTDWEESTKDHYNQVSSGQMTPQEFFEREPSTVDDLKKKELEILYKSEKPILFVDLPAIVRKKFLFFEFIRKNPLSKDFEEVQKKAYEPMEFFHAGRFDDAIESEKKRIRENGKLNNQRESFIRNQLEEQLEELKNDPSKKDDFSKREKIKVLMRMGALHTNIFHQIRAEGKIKVRREFGHKPFIFPNFDEAVRSYVFNKEIKNETVARALTDHVLFSIFFINYEFSNSQDIDLLLRKISSKLSYNQIKEISTRMGEGEKFIPLMRSFGVSLPRNIEEMKAILGDQMRGSIKKRTYEQ
;
A
#
# COMPACT_ATOMS: atom_id res chain seq x y z
N MET A 1 57.66 26.04 43.34
CA MET A 1 56.85 24.84 43.07
C MET A 1 55.42 25.34 42.98
N GLU A 2 55.00 25.70 41.77
CA GLU A 2 53.62 26.09 41.48
C GLU A 2 52.88 24.81 41.09
N GLU A 3 51.86 24.46 41.87
CA GLU A 3 50.95 23.38 41.55
C GLU A 3 50.15 23.75 40.30
N SER A 4 50.33 22.95 39.25
CA SER A 4 49.56 23.06 38.02
C SER A 4 48.14 22.53 38.29
N PRO A 5 47.08 23.25 37.92
CA PRO A 5 45.72 22.78 38.15
C PRO A 5 45.41 21.59 37.22
N GLU A 6 45.00 20.47 37.83
CA GLU A 6 44.41 19.34 37.12
C GLU A 6 43.17 19.81 36.36
N ILE A 7 43.28 19.85 35.04
CA ILE A 7 42.14 20.04 34.13
C ILE A 7 41.36 18.73 34.18
N ASN A 8 40.26 18.76 34.93
CA ASN A 8 39.27 17.71 34.98
C ASN A 8 38.55 17.67 33.61
N LEU A 9 39.11 16.89 32.68
CA LEU A 9 38.48 16.56 31.39
C LEU A 9 37.29 15.65 31.68
N ALA A 10 36.16 16.26 32.04
CA ALA A 10 34.88 15.59 31.97
C ALA A 10 34.70 15.06 30.55
N GLU A 11 34.70 13.74 30.40
CA GLU A 11 34.41 13.04 29.16
C GLU A 11 33.15 13.63 28.54
N SER A 12 33.30 14.42 27.48
CA SER A 12 32.18 14.78 26.63
C SER A 12 31.68 13.50 26.01
N LYS A 13 30.64 12.88 26.58
CA LYS A 13 29.86 11.86 25.89
C LYS A 13 29.40 12.50 24.58
N GLU A 14 30.05 12.15 23.47
CA GLU A 14 29.57 12.52 22.14
C GLU A 14 28.09 12.17 22.10
N LYS A 15 27.26 13.19 21.84
CA LYS A 15 25.81 13.04 21.78
C LYS A 15 25.51 12.17 20.57
N LYS A 16 25.39 10.85 20.79
CA LYS A 16 25.15 9.89 19.72
C LYS A 16 23.74 10.10 19.19
N ASP A 17 23.62 10.23 17.87
CA ASP A 17 22.33 10.38 17.21
C ASP A 17 21.44 9.14 17.51
N PRO A 18 20.15 9.31 17.84
CA PRO A 18 19.22 8.20 18.12
C PRO A 18 19.22 7.12 17.04
N GLU A 19 19.19 5.85 17.47
CA GLU A 19 18.92 4.72 16.57
C GLU A 19 17.45 4.78 16.08
N ILE A 20 17.25 4.66 14.77
CA ILE A 20 15.90 4.53 14.19
C ILE A 20 15.54 3.04 14.05
N ASP A 21 14.42 2.63 14.65
CA ASP A 21 13.83 1.28 14.48
C ASP A 21 12.48 1.39 13.78
N LEU A 22 12.48 1.08 12.50
CA LEU A 22 11.34 1.17 11.60
C LEU A 22 10.61 -0.17 11.51
N THR A 23 9.32 -0.14 11.77
CA THR A 23 8.39 -1.22 11.43
C THR A 23 7.56 -0.80 10.22
N ILE A 24 7.69 -1.53 9.11
CA ILE A 24 6.81 -1.35 7.95
C ILE A 24 5.64 -2.33 8.08
N TYR A 25 4.45 -1.81 8.30
CA TYR A 25 3.22 -2.59 8.37
C TYR A 25 2.54 -2.63 7.00
N TYR A 26 2.56 -3.80 6.37
CA TYR A 26 2.00 -4.04 5.04
C TYR A 26 0.55 -4.55 5.10
N SER A 27 -0.37 -3.91 4.37
CA SER A 27 -1.75 -4.39 4.20
C SER A 27 -2.34 -4.12 2.81
N ALA A 28 -3.55 -4.63 2.53
CA ALA A 28 -4.16 -4.58 1.18
C ALA A 28 -4.95 -3.29 0.88
N HIS A 29 -5.16 -2.43 1.89
CA HIS A 29 -5.78 -1.10 1.75
C HIS A 29 -7.20 -1.10 1.12
N ARG A 30 -8.07 -2.09 1.40
CA ARG A 30 -9.47 -2.05 0.92
C ARG A 30 -10.54 -2.23 2.00
N THR A 31 -10.25 -2.89 3.13
CA THR A 31 -11.26 -3.12 4.18
C THR A 31 -10.72 -2.79 5.55
N ILE A 32 -11.59 -2.44 6.50
CA ILE A 32 -11.20 -2.15 7.90
C ILE A 32 -10.34 -3.27 8.51
N GLU A 33 -10.61 -4.54 8.19
CA GLU A 33 -9.82 -5.68 8.69
C GLU A 33 -8.35 -5.63 8.23
N ASP A 34 -8.02 -4.89 7.15
CA ASP A 34 -6.64 -4.63 6.73
C ASP A 34 -5.85 -3.78 7.75
N LEU A 35 -6.53 -3.14 8.71
CA LEU A 35 -5.92 -2.41 9.83
C LEU A 35 -5.72 -3.28 11.07
N ARG A 36 -6.05 -4.59 11.01
CA ARG A 36 -5.86 -5.48 12.15
C ARG A 36 -4.41 -5.49 12.62
N GLY A 37 -4.19 -5.21 13.90
CA GLY A 37 -2.85 -5.14 14.48
C GLY A 37 -2.20 -3.76 14.40
N LEU A 38 -2.78 -2.82 13.64
CA LEU A 38 -2.24 -1.47 13.50
C LEU A 38 -2.24 -0.72 14.84
N GLU A 39 -3.32 -0.84 15.62
CA GLU A 39 -3.45 -0.16 16.92
C GLU A 39 -2.42 -0.66 17.94
N GLU A 40 -2.18 -1.98 18.01
CA GLU A 40 -1.11 -2.56 18.82
C GLU A 40 0.27 -1.99 18.41
N LEU A 41 0.58 -2.01 17.11
CA LEU A 41 1.85 -1.50 16.59
C LEU A 41 2.01 0.00 16.83
N LEU A 42 0.94 0.78 16.69
CA LEU A 42 0.96 2.23 16.88
C LEU A 42 1.24 2.58 18.35
N ARG A 43 0.67 1.82 19.30
CA ARG A 43 0.92 2.03 20.73
C ARG A 43 2.40 1.89 21.07
N GLU A 44 3.09 0.92 20.46
CA GLU A 44 4.52 0.67 20.67
C GLU A 44 5.45 1.66 19.94
N ALA A 45 4.94 2.37 18.93
CA ALA A 45 5.70 3.32 18.15
C ALA A 45 5.78 4.69 18.82
N ASP A 46 6.83 5.45 18.52
CA ASP A 46 6.95 6.85 18.92
C ASP A 46 6.39 7.80 17.86
N VAL A 47 6.50 7.39 16.59
CA VAL A 47 6.18 8.19 15.40
C VAL A 47 5.37 7.34 14.42
N TYR A 48 4.38 7.94 13.76
CA TYR A 48 3.60 7.30 12.70
C TYR A 48 3.89 7.95 11.34
N ALA A 49 4.29 7.16 10.36
CA ALA A 49 4.49 7.57 8.97
C ALA A 49 3.34 7.02 8.10
N VAL A 50 2.62 7.92 7.45
CA VAL A 50 1.43 7.58 6.64
C VAL A 50 1.79 7.48 5.16
N GLU A 51 1.25 6.45 4.50
CA GLU A 51 1.18 6.38 3.03
C GLU A 51 -0.10 7.10 2.57
N MET A 52 0.06 8.31 2.05
CA MET A 52 -1.02 9.09 1.49
C MET A 52 -0.49 9.91 0.32
N THR A 53 -0.89 9.56 -0.90
CA THR A 53 -0.53 10.35 -2.09
C THR A 53 -1.32 11.65 -2.17
N ASP A 54 -0.78 12.60 -2.91
CA ASP A 54 -1.39 13.89 -3.22
C ASP A 54 -1.81 14.68 -1.98
N TRP A 55 -1.03 14.57 -0.89
CA TRP A 55 -1.28 15.30 0.34
C TRP A 55 -0.86 16.78 0.23
N GLU A 56 -1.51 17.63 1.03
CA GLU A 56 -1.19 19.04 1.23
C GLU A 56 -0.85 19.32 2.70
N GLU A 57 -0.19 20.45 2.98
CA GLU A 57 0.22 20.80 4.35
C GLU A 57 -0.98 20.95 5.29
N SER A 58 -2.12 21.44 4.79
CA SER A 58 -3.38 21.50 5.53
C SER A 58 -3.85 20.12 6.00
N THR A 59 -3.73 19.10 5.14
CA THR A 59 -4.10 17.74 5.53
C THR A 59 -3.15 17.19 6.58
N LYS A 60 -1.85 17.50 6.48
CA LYS A 60 -0.87 17.14 7.51
C LYS A 60 -1.19 17.79 8.85
N ASP A 61 -1.60 19.07 8.87
CA ASP A 61 -2.03 19.75 10.08
C ASP A 61 -3.28 19.10 10.68
N HIS A 62 -4.26 18.74 9.85
CA HIS A 62 -5.48 18.04 10.29
C HIS A 62 -5.15 16.67 10.93
N TYR A 63 -4.25 15.87 10.36
CA TYR A 63 -3.82 14.61 10.96
C TYR A 63 -3.13 14.82 12.32
N ASN A 64 -2.28 15.83 12.45
CA ASN A 64 -1.64 16.14 13.73
C ASN A 64 -2.66 16.62 14.78
N GLN A 65 -3.71 17.35 14.37
CA GLN A 65 -4.83 17.73 15.25
C GLN A 65 -5.66 16.52 15.67
N VAL A 66 -5.86 15.54 14.80
CA VAL A 66 -6.50 14.26 15.17
C VAL A 66 -5.64 13.50 16.17
N SER A 67 -4.35 13.36 15.89
CA SER A 67 -3.39 12.68 16.77
C SER A 67 -3.34 13.28 18.18
N SER A 68 -3.37 14.62 18.29
CA SER A 68 -3.40 15.32 19.59
C SER A 68 -4.77 15.35 20.27
N GLY A 69 -5.84 14.95 19.56
CA GLY A 69 -7.21 15.00 20.06
C GLY A 69 -7.87 16.38 19.96
N GLN A 70 -7.26 17.35 19.28
CA GLN A 70 -7.83 18.67 19.00
C GLN A 70 -8.92 18.63 17.92
N MET A 71 -8.87 17.62 17.05
CA MET A 71 -9.86 17.34 16.01
C MET A 71 -10.34 15.90 16.13
N THR A 72 -11.64 15.67 16.08
CA THR A 72 -12.22 14.33 16.02
C THR A 72 -12.13 13.77 14.59
N PRO A 73 -12.16 12.43 14.40
CA PRO A 73 -12.24 11.84 13.06
C PRO A 73 -13.44 12.34 12.24
N GLN A 74 -14.56 12.66 12.89
CA GLN A 74 -15.73 13.21 12.20
C GLN A 74 -15.48 14.62 11.65
N GLU A 75 -14.91 15.52 12.46
CA GLU A 75 -14.55 16.87 12.02
C GLU A 75 -13.48 16.86 10.92
N PHE A 76 -12.60 15.87 10.91
CA PHE A 76 -11.64 15.66 9.81
C PHE A 76 -12.37 15.48 8.47
N PHE A 77 -13.38 14.60 8.40
CA PHE A 77 -14.12 14.35 7.16
C PHE A 77 -15.00 15.51 6.72
N GLU A 78 -15.46 16.33 7.66
CA GLU A 78 -16.17 17.58 7.32
C GLU A 78 -15.26 18.58 6.60
N ARG A 79 -13.95 18.55 6.86
CA ARG A 79 -12.93 19.40 6.22
C ARG A 79 -12.29 18.79 4.99
N GLU A 80 -12.17 17.46 4.95
CA GLU A 80 -11.53 16.70 3.88
C GLU A 80 -12.53 15.73 3.22
N PRO A 81 -13.66 16.21 2.66
CA PRO A 81 -14.76 15.35 2.19
C PRO A 81 -14.39 14.46 1.00
N SER A 82 -13.32 14.79 0.27
CA SER A 82 -12.78 13.96 -0.82
C SER A 82 -12.13 12.65 -0.32
N THR A 83 -11.97 12.46 0.99
CA THR A 83 -11.25 11.34 1.61
C THR A 83 -12.14 10.34 2.36
N VAL A 84 -13.48 10.49 2.27
CA VAL A 84 -14.43 9.66 3.03
C VAL A 84 -14.40 8.21 2.54
N ASP A 85 -13.69 7.39 3.30
CA ASP A 85 -13.61 5.93 3.19
C ASP A 85 -13.64 5.34 4.60
N ASP A 86 -14.39 4.26 4.82
CA ASP A 86 -14.52 3.57 6.10
C ASP A 86 -13.17 3.10 6.64
N LEU A 87 -12.26 2.68 5.75
CA LEU A 87 -10.89 2.35 6.11
C LEU A 87 -10.15 3.55 6.67
N LYS A 88 -10.23 4.69 5.99
CA LYS A 88 -9.58 5.95 6.42
C LYS A 88 -10.17 6.43 7.74
N LYS A 89 -11.48 6.30 7.92
CA LYS A 89 -12.16 6.65 9.17
C LYS A 89 -11.62 5.83 10.32
N LYS A 90 -11.51 4.52 10.14
CA LYS A 90 -10.96 3.65 11.18
C LYS A 90 -9.50 3.94 11.49
N GLU A 91 -8.70 4.27 10.48
CA GLU A 91 -7.31 4.71 10.70
C GLU A 91 -7.24 5.98 11.55
N LEU A 92 -8.07 6.99 11.27
CA LEU A 92 -8.14 8.22 12.07
C LEU A 92 -8.66 7.97 13.49
N GLU A 93 -9.60 7.04 13.68
CA GLU A 93 -10.03 6.59 15.02
C GLU A 93 -8.88 5.98 15.83
N ILE A 94 -8.03 5.18 15.18
CA ILE A 94 -6.84 4.59 15.82
C ILE A 94 -5.81 5.67 16.19
N LEU A 95 -5.69 6.72 15.35
CA LEU A 95 -4.77 7.84 15.61
C LEU A 95 -5.28 8.82 16.67
N TYR A 96 -6.59 8.93 16.86
CA TYR A 96 -7.18 9.93 17.73
C TYR A 96 -6.67 9.84 19.17
N LYS A 97 -6.12 10.96 19.68
CA LYS A 97 -5.47 11.04 21.01
C LYS A 97 -4.27 10.11 21.21
N SER A 98 -3.64 9.63 20.14
CA SER A 98 -2.43 8.81 20.24
C SER A 98 -1.17 9.61 20.62
N GLU A 99 -1.24 10.95 20.53
CA GLU A 99 -0.13 11.90 20.73
C GLU A 99 1.10 11.63 19.84
N LYS A 100 0.97 10.82 18.78
CA LYS A 100 2.09 10.49 17.88
C LYS A 100 2.35 11.63 16.91
N PRO A 101 3.60 12.09 16.72
CA PRO A 101 3.97 12.88 15.56
C PRO A 101 3.66 12.11 14.28
N ILE A 102 3.06 12.79 13.30
CA ILE A 102 2.68 12.20 12.01
C ILE A 102 3.64 12.68 10.91
N LEU A 103 4.26 11.73 10.20
CA LEU A 103 5.12 11.98 9.05
C LEU A 103 4.38 11.63 7.76
N PHE A 104 4.42 12.53 6.77
CA PHE A 104 3.81 12.34 5.45
C PHE A 104 4.90 12.00 4.45
N VAL A 105 5.21 10.71 4.33
CA VAL A 105 6.39 10.25 3.60
C VAL A 105 6.13 10.02 2.12
N ASP A 106 4.87 10.04 1.69
CA ASP A 106 4.48 9.73 0.31
C ASP A 106 4.40 10.99 -0.58
N LEU A 107 4.03 10.82 -1.85
CA LEU A 107 4.04 11.89 -2.86
C LEU A 107 3.13 13.06 -2.46
N PRO A 108 3.66 14.28 -2.23
CA PRO A 108 2.82 15.46 -2.02
C PRO A 108 2.14 15.85 -3.33
N ALA A 109 0.99 16.53 -3.26
CA ALA A 109 0.30 17.06 -4.44
C ALA A 109 1.20 18.04 -5.23
N ILE A 110 2.03 18.77 -4.49
CA ILE A 110 2.91 19.82 -4.99
C ILE A 110 4.31 19.59 -4.46
N VAL A 111 5.30 19.64 -5.34
CA VAL A 111 6.72 19.65 -4.98
C VAL A 111 7.19 21.09 -4.91
N ARG A 112 7.66 21.49 -3.73
CA ARG A 112 8.33 22.76 -3.49
C ARG A 112 9.84 22.53 -3.55
N LYS A 113 10.54 23.22 -4.45
CA LYS A 113 12.02 23.21 -4.49
C LYS A 113 12.55 24.60 -4.21
N LYS A 114 13.29 24.73 -3.12
CA LYS A 114 14.01 25.96 -2.79
C LYS A 114 15.35 25.97 -3.51
N PHE A 115 15.58 26.97 -4.35
CA PHE A 115 16.86 27.19 -5.03
C PHE A 115 17.32 28.63 -4.76
N LEU A 116 18.37 28.77 -3.94
CA LEU A 116 18.82 30.04 -3.36
C LEU A 116 17.67 30.87 -2.77
N PHE A 117 17.14 31.83 -3.55
CA PHE A 117 16.11 32.80 -3.15
C PHE A 117 14.75 32.55 -3.81
N PHE A 118 14.63 31.54 -4.68
CA PHE A 118 13.39 31.21 -5.37
C PHE A 118 12.81 29.90 -4.84
N GLU A 119 11.49 29.89 -4.66
CA GLU A 119 10.72 28.69 -4.38
C GLU A 119 9.95 28.31 -5.65
N PHE A 120 10.30 27.16 -6.23
CA PHE A 120 9.56 26.59 -7.36
C PHE A 120 8.47 25.67 -6.84
N ILE A 121 7.23 26.03 -7.15
CA ILE A 121 6.03 25.28 -6.80
C ILE A 121 5.51 24.62 -8.08
N ARG A 122 5.48 23.28 -8.14
CA ARG A 122 4.92 22.54 -9.28
C ARG A 122 4.19 21.29 -8.83
N LYS A 123 3.22 20.82 -9.62
CA LYS A 123 2.60 19.51 -9.41
C LYS A 123 3.67 18.41 -9.41
N ASN A 124 3.47 17.40 -8.58
CA ASN A 124 4.38 16.26 -8.55
C ASN A 124 4.32 15.49 -9.88
N PRO A 125 5.43 15.39 -10.64
CA PRO A 125 5.41 14.73 -11.94
C PRO A 125 5.07 13.24 -11.83
N LEU A 126 5.43 12.59 -10.71
CA LEU A 126 5.11 11.17 -10.52
C LEU A 126 3.60 10.94 -10.40
N SER A 127 2.85 11.84 -9.75
CA SER A 127 1.39 11.73 -9.67
C SER A 127 0.74 11.71 -11.05
N LYS A 128 1.24 12.53 -11.99
CA LYS A 128 0.75 12.55 -13.37
C LYS A 128 1.04 11.23 -14.10
N ASP A 129 2.24 10.70 -13.94
CA ASP A 129 2.62 9.43 -14.59
C ASP A 129 1.76 8.27 -14.07
N PHE A 130 1.43 8.24 -12.77
CA PHE A 130 0.49 7.27 -12.19
C PHE A 130 -0.91 7.40 -12.80
N GLU A 131 -1.42 8.63 -12.96
CA GLU A 131 -2.73 8.88 -13.58
C GLU A 131 -2.77 8.37 -15.04
N GLU A 132 -1.69 8.58 -15.81
CA GLU A 132 -1.59 8.09 -17.19
C GLU A 132 -1.56 6.55 -17.28
N VAL A 133 -0.88 5.88 -16.36
CA VAL A 133 -0.88 4.40 -16.28
C VAL A 133 -2.25 3.87 -15.87
N GLN A 134 -2.94 4.53 -14.95
CA GLN A 134 -4.30 4.14 -14.54
C GLN A 134 -5.31 4.29 -15.69
N LYS A 135 -5.22 5.36 -16.50
CA LYS A 135 -6.07 5.55 -17.69
C LYS A 135 -5.95 4.40 -18.70
N LYS A 136 -4.78 3.76 -18.76
CA LYS A 136 -4.50 2.61 -19.64
C LYS A 136 -4.89 1.26 -19.04
N ALA A 137 -5.41 1.22 -17.81
CA ALA A 137 -5.74 -0.04 -17.13
C ALA A 137 -6.85 -0.83 -17.83
N TYR A 138 -7.67 -0.19 -18.66
CA TYR A 138 -8.76 -0.83 -19.39
C TYR A 138 -8.30 -1.52 -20.68
N GLU A 139 -7.22 -1.05 -21.33
CA GLU A 139 -6.77 -1.55 -22.63
C GLU A 139 -6.49 -3.07 -22.64
N PRO A 140 -5.76 -3.65 -21.66
CA PRO A 140 -5.56 -5.10 -21.62
C PRO A 140 -6.88 -5.89 -21.56
N MET A 141 -7.87 -5.35 -20.84
CA MET A 141 -9.18 -5.98 -20.71
C MET A 141 -10.01 -5.86 -21.99
N GLU A 142 -9.91 -4.74 -22.71
CA GLU A 142 -10.54 -4.59 -24.03
C GLU A 142 -10.04 -5.64 -25.01
N PHE A 143 -8.72 -5.86 -25.09
CA PHE A 143 -8.15 -6.92 -25.92
C PHE A 143 -8.58 -8.31 -25.44
N PHE A 144 -8.58 -8.55 -24.13
CA PHE A 144 -8.96 -9.84 -23.55
C PHE A 144 -10.43 -10.18 -23.87
N HIS A 145 -11.34 -9.22 -23.74
CA HIS A 145 -12.76 -9.40 -24.05
C HIS A 145 -13.02 -9.53 -25.56
N ALA A 146 -12.20 -8.89 -26.40
CA ALA A 146 -12.30 -8.96 -27.85
C ALA A 146 -11.63 -10.22 -28.47
N GLY A 147 -11.16 -11.16 -27.65
CA GLY A 147 -10.47 -12.37 -28.13
C GLY A 147 -9.06 -12.16 -28.69
N ARG A 148 -8.51 -10.96 -28.51
CA ARG A 148 -7.13 -10.60 -28.91
C ARG A 148 -6.16 -10.93 -27.79
N PHE A 149 -6.08 -12.22 -27.44
CA PHE A 149 -5.38 -12.66 -26.23
C PHE A 149 -3.89 -12.30 -26.20
N ASP A 150 -3.17 -12.48 -27.31
CA ASP A 150 -1.73 -12.19 -27.34
C ASP A 150 -1.45 -10.68 -27.17
N ASP A 151 -2.32 -9.82 -27.71
CA ASP A 151 -2.27 -8.36 -27.48
C ASP A 151 -2.59 -8.00 -26.03
N ALA A 152 -3.56 -8.69 -25.41
CA ALA A 152 -3.90 -8.51 -24.00
C ALA A 152 -2.71 -8.84 -23.09
N ILE A 153 -2.00 -9.94 -23.36
CA ILE A 153 -0.80 -10.34 -22.59
C ILE A 153 0.30 -9.30 -22.70
N GLU A 154 0.60 -8.81 -23.91
CA GLU A 154 1.68 -7.83 -24.10
C GLU A 154 1.33 -6.44 -23.55
N SER A 155 0.09 -5.99 -23.70
CA SER A 155 -0.40 -4.75 -23.07
C SER A 155 -0.36 -4.86 -21.54
N GLU A 156 -0.80 -5.98 -20.96
CA GLU A 156 -0.75 -6.18 -19.51
C GLU A 156 0.68 -6.24 -18.98
N LYS A 157 1.60 -6.93 -19.65
CA LYS A 157 3.03 -6.90 -19.29
C LYS A 157 3.61 -5.49 -19.36
N LYS A 158 3.26 -4.70 -20.37
CA LYS A 158 3.69 -3.31 -20.49
C LYS A 158 3.19 -2.51 -19.28
N ARG A 159 1.91 -2.64 -18.94
CA ARG A 159 1.30 -2.02 -17.75
C ARG A 159 1.98 -2.43 -16.45
N ILE A 160 2.31 -3.72 -16.29
CA ILE A 160 3.05 -4.26 -15.14
C ILE A 160 4.43 -3.62 -15.03
N ARG A 161 5.18 -3.53 -16.14
CA ARG A 161 6.51 -2.90 -16.16
C ARG A 161 6.46 -1.41 -15.83
N GLU A 162 5.49 -0.69 -16.40
CA GLU A 162 5.27 0.73 -16.13
C GLU A 162 4.92 0.95 -14.64
N ASN A 163 3.99 0.17 -14.08
CA ASN A 163 3.65 0.22 -12.65
C ASN A 163 4.86 -0.08 -11.75
N GLY A 164 5.61 -1.14 -12.04
CA GLY A 164 6.78 -1.50 -11.25
C GLY A 164 7.87 -0.42 -11.28
N LYS A 165 8.08 0.23 -12.43
CA LYS A 165 9.02 1.35 -12.55
C LYS A 165 8.57 2.56 -11.71
N LEU A 166 7.30 2.95 -11.82
CA LEU A 166 6.76 4.08 -11.05
C LEU A 166 6.76 3.79 -9.54
N ASN A 167 6.42 2.57 -9.13
CA ASN A 167 6.47 2.16 -7.73
C ASN A 167 7.90 2.19 -7.18
N ASN A 168 8.90 1.75 -7.95
CA ASN A 168 10.31 1.88 -7.53
C ASN A 168 10.72 3.34 -7.33
N GLN A 169 10.26 4.24 -8.19
CA GLN A 169 10.52 5.69 -8.06
C GLN A 169 9.80 6.28 -6.84
N ARG A 170 8.54 5.91 -6.62
CA ARG A 170 7.74 6.32 -5.46
C ARG A 170 8.35 5.81 -4.15
N GLU A 171 8.77 4.56 -4.09
CA GLU A 171 9.45 3.99 -2.91
C GLU A 171 10.78 4.68 -2.61
N SER A 172 11.55 5.02 -3.64
CA SER A 172 12.80 5.78 -3.47
C SER A 172 12.51 7.18 -2.92
N PHE A 173 11.44 7.83 -3.40
CA PHE A 173 10.95 9.10 -2.86
C PHE A 173 10.56 8.94 -1.40
N ILE A 174 9.72 7.95 -1.07
CA ILE A 174 9.24 7.70 0.30
C ILE A 174 10.38 7.51 1.27
N ARG A 175 11.38 6.71 0.90
CA ARG A 175 12.57 6.49 1.70
C ARG A 175 13.32 7.80 2.00
N ASN A 176 13.58 8.61 0.97
CA ASN A 176 14.31 9.87 1.16
C ASN A 176 13.49 10.87 2.00
N GLN A 177 12.18 10.93 1.77
CA GLN A 177 11.26 11.79 2.52
C GLN A 177 11.16 11.38 3.99
N LEU A 178 11.19 10.06 4.27
CA LEU A 178 11.26 9.53 5.63
C LEU A 178 12.55 9.97 6.34
N GLU A 179 13.71 9.85 5.68
CA GLU A 179 14.98 10.34 6.25
C GLU A 179 14.91 11.84 6.55
N GLU A 180 14.47 12.66 5.58
CA GLU A 180 14.35 14.12 5.74
C GLU A 180 13.42 14.50 6.89
N GLN A 181 12.22 13.92 6.97
CA GLN A 181 11.26 14.25 8.03
C GLN A 181 11.66 13.74 9.41
N LEU A 182 12.43 12.63 9.49
CA LEU A 182 12.99 12.20 10.76
C LEU A 182 14.07 13.18 11.24
N GLU A 183 14.90 13.71 10.36
CA GLU A 183 15.88 14.76 10.71
C GLU A 183 15.19 16.06 11.12
N GLU A 184 14.13 16.47 10.42
CA GLU A 184 13.32 17.62 10.85
C GLU A 184 12.70 17.40 12.24
N LEU A 185 12.14 16.21 12.49
CA LEU A 185 11.54 15.86 13.77
C LEU A 185 12.55 15.88 14.92
N LYS A 186 13.78 15.37 14.71
CA LYS A 186 14.85 15.41 15.72
C LYS A 186 15.24 16.84 16.08
N ASN A 187 15.20 17.75 15.11
CA ASN A 187 15.68 19.11 15.25
C ASN A 187 14.58 20.13 15.60
N ASP A 188 13.32 19.71 15.72
CA ASP A 188 12.19 20.61 16.02
C ASP A 188 12.08 20.91 17.53
N PRO A 189 12.43 22.14 17.97
CA PRO A 189 12.39 22.51 19.38
C PRO A 189 10.96 22.72 19.91
N SER A 190 9.95 22.75 19.04
CA SER A 190 8.54 22.96 19.42
C SER A 190 7.86 21.68 19.92
N LYS A 191 8.48 20.51 19.72
CA LYS A 191 7.93 19.24 20.16
C LYS A 191 7.99 19.11 21.68
N LYS A 192 6.92 18.55 22.25
CA LYS A 192 6.79 18.23 23.68
C LYS A 192 7.93 17.32 24.16
N ASP A 193 8.47 16.53 23.26
CA ASP A 193 9.56 15.59 23.51
C ASP A 193 10.75 15.87 22.59
N ASP A 194 11.96 15.84 23.16
CA ASP A 194 13.21 16.14 22.47
C ASP A 194 13.77 14.85 21.87
N PHE A 195 13.35 14.56 20.64
CA PHE A 195 13.76 13.36 19.91
C PHE A 195 15.29 13.27 19.72
N SER A 196 16.02 14.39 19.68
CA SER A 196 17.49 14.41 19.57
C SER A 196 18.21 13.84 20.79
N LYS A 197 17.52 13.70 21.92
CA LYS A 197 18.07 13.18 23.18
C LYS A 197 17.71 11.72 23.44
N ARG A 198 16.86 11.12 22.61
CA ARG A 198 16.49 9.72 22.77
C ARG A 198 17.66 8.81 22.37
N GLU A 199 17.77 7.66 23.03
CA GLU A 199 18.66 6.59 22.56
C GLU A 199 18.12 5.96 21.28
N LYS A 200 16.79 5.88 21.17
CA LYS A 200 16.09 5.18 20.09
C LYS A 200 14.74 5.82 19.77
N ILE A 201 14.38 5.84 18.49
CA ILE A 201 13.09 6.29 17.99
C ILE A 201 12.44 5.13 17.23
N LYS A 202 11.28 4.69 17.70
CA LYS A 202 10.48 3.65 17.05
C LYS A 202 9.52 4.28 16.05
N VAL A 203 9.64 3.93 14.78
CA VAL A 203 8.80 4.46 13.71
C VAL A 203 7.90 3.35 13.19
N LEU A 204 6.60 3.62 13.09
CA LEU A 204 5.66 2.75 12.39
C LEU A 204 5.29 3.40 11.06
N MET A 205 5.54 2.70 9.96
CA MET A 205 5.14 3.13 8.62
C MET A 205 4.12 2.15 8.06
N ARG A 206 2.91 2.62 7.78
CA ARG A 206 1.89 1.79 7.11
C ARG A 206 2.06 1.91 5.60
N MET A 207 2.03 0.78 4.91
CA MET A 207 2.15 0.72 3.46
C MET A 207 1.29 -0.36 2.80
N GLY A 208 0.90 -0.14 1.56
CA GLY A 208 0.31 -1.15 0.69
C GLY A 208 1.29 -2.31 0.48
N ALA A 209 0.80 -3.55 0.54
CA ALA A 209 1.65 -4.75 0.46
C ALA A 209 2.39 -4.90 -0.88
N LEU A 210 1.98 -4.19 -1.93
CA LEU A 210 2.73 -4.10 -3.19
C LEU A 210 4.13 -3.51 -2.97
N HIS A 211 4.27 -2.59 -2.00
CA HIS A 211 5.47 -1.78 -1.79
C HIS A 211 6.57 -2.46 -0.96
N THR A 212 6.82 -3.76 -1.17
CA THR A 212 7.83 -4.46 -0.35
C THR A 212 9.27 -4.13 -0.68
N ASN A 213 9.55 -3.45 -1.79
CA ASN A 213 10.92 -3.19 -2.21
C ASN A 213 11.57 -2.07 -1.39
N ILE A 214 10.79 -1.12 -0.86
CA ILE A 214 11.29 -0.12 0.11
C ILE A 214 11.95 -0.75 1.36
N PHE A 215 11.43 -1.87 1.87
CA PHE A 215 12.06 -2.62 2.95
C PHE A 215 13.48 -3.05 2.57
N HIS A 216 13.65 -3.54 1.34
CA HIS A 216 14.96 -3.97 0.84
C HIS A 216 15.89 -2.78 0.61
N GLN A 217 15.38 -1.65 0.11
CA GLN A 217 16.15 -0.42 -0.06
C GLN A 217 16.67 0.11 1.28
N ILE A 218 15.80 0.26 2.28
CA ILE A 218 16.16 0.75 3.62
C ILE A 218 17.15 -0.21 4.29
N ARG A 219 16.88 -1.52 4.21
CA ARG A 219 17.77 -2.54 4.82
C ARG A 219 19.15 -2.54 4.18
N ALA A 220 19.25 -2.33 2.87
CA ALA A 220 20.52 -2.35 2.14
C ALA A 220 21.45 -1.19 2.52
N GLU A 221 20.89 -0.03 2.89
CA GLU A 221 21.68 1.13 3.34
C GLU A 221 22.26 0.96 4.74
N GLY A 222 21.65 0.12 5.58
CA GLY A 222 22.16 -0.22 6.90
C GLY A 222 22.11 0.91 7.95
N LYS A 223 21.55 2.08 7.61
CA LYS A 223 21.40 3.23 8.52
C LYS A 223 20.24 3.07 9.51
N ILE A 224 19.13 2.48 9.05
CA ILE A 224 17.90 2.29 9.81
C ILE A 224 17.71 0.80 10.08
N LYS A 225 17.48 0.44 11.34
CA LYS A 225 17.05 -0.91 11.68
C LYS A 225 15.61 -1.07 11.22
N VAL A 226 15.36 -1.96 10.27
CA VAL A 226 14.03 -2.14 9.66
C VAL A 226 13.52 -3.56 9.82
N ARG A 227 12.25 -3.69 10.21
CA ARG A 227 11.47 -4.94 10.16
C ARG A 227 10.18 -4.73 9.37
N ARG A 228 9.56 -5.83 8.96
CA ARG A 228 8.28 -5.83 8.24
C ARG A 228 7.26 -6.69 8.96
N GLU A 229 6.05 -6.19 9.05
CA GLU A 229 4.88 -6.91 9.53
C GLU A 229 3.81 -6.92 8.44
N PHE A 230 2.96 -7.94 8.47
CA PHE A 230 1.78 -8.04 7.61
C PHE A 230 0.57 -8.25 8.50
N GLY A 231 -0.55 -7.58 8.20
CA GLY A 231 -1.80 -7.77 8.94
C GLY A 231 -2.28 -9.21 8.98
N HIS A 232 -1.89 -10.00 7.97
CA HIS A 232 -2.11 -11.43 7.93
C HIS A 232 -0.91 -12.20 7.39
N LYS A 233 -0.68 -13.41 7.92
CA LYS A 233 0.39 -14.33 7.49
C LYS A 233 -0.20 -15.72 7.22
N PRO A 234 0.13 -16.37 6.08
CA PRO A 234 0.85 -15.82 4.93
C PRO A 234 0.01 -14.73 4.22
N PHE A 235 0.66 -13.70 3.69
CA PHE A 235 -0.02 -12.69 2.87
C PHE A 235 -0.28 -13.23 1.47
N ILE A 236 -1.49 -13.00 0.94
CA ILE A 236 -1.91 -13.41 -0.38
C ILE A 236 -1.79 -12.20 -1.31
N PHE A 237 -0.86 -12.27 -2.26
CA PHE A 237 -0.74 -11.27 -3.31
C PHE A 237 -1.63 -11.67 -4.50
N PRO A 238 -2.49 -10.77 -5.02
CA PRO A 238 -3.16 -10.98 -6.31
C PRO A 238 -2.16 -11.30 -7.43
N ASN A 239 -2.60 -11.97 -8.50
CA ASN A 239 -1.69 -12.32 -9.61
C ASN A 239 -1.06 -11.09 -10.27
N PHE A 240 -1.79 -9.96 -10.34
CA PHE A 240 -1.23 -8.69 -10.81
C PHE A 240 -0.06 -8.21 -9.92
N ASP A 241 -0.26 -8.19 -8.61
CA ASP A 241 0.77 -7.76 -7.66
C ASP A 241 1.99 -8.69 -7.68
N GLU A 242 1.79 -10.01 -7.79
CA GLU A 242 2.89 -10.97 -7.98
C GLU A 242 3.70 -10.68 -9.25
N ALA A 243 3.03 -10.30 -10.34
CA ALA A 243 3.68 -9.97 -11.59
C ALA A 243 4.48 -8.66 -11.50
N VAL A 244 3.92 -7.62 -10.86
CA VAL A 244 4.63 -6.36 -10.57
C VAL A 244 5.83 -6.60 -9.66
N ARG A 245 5.67 -7.38 -8.59
CA ARG A 245 6.76 -7.76 -7.69
C ARG A 245 7.84 -8.54 -8.44
N SER A 246 7.46 -9.43 -9.36
CA SER A 246 8.42 -10.17 -10.19
C SER A 246 9.30 -9.19 -10.97
N TYR A 247 8.70 -8.20 -11.64
CA TYR A 247 9.47 -7.15 -12.32
C TYR A 247 10.38 -6.37 -11.38
N VAL A 248 9.85 -5.90 -10.24
CA VAL A 248 10.59 -5.09 -9.26
C VAL A 248 11.82 -5.83 -8.72
N PHE A 249 11.72 -7.14 -8.51
CA PHE A 249 12.83 -7.98 -8.05
C PHE A 249 13.65 -8.62 -9.19
N ASN A 250 13.60 -8.05 -10.40
CA ASN A 250 14.33 -8.51 -11.58
C ASN A 250 14.09 -9.99 -11.92
N LYS A 251 12.88 -10.48 -11.68
CA LYS A 251 12.42 -11.83 -12.06
C LYS A 251 11.59 -11.74 -13.35
N GLU A 252 11.56 -12.85 -14.07
CA GLU A 252 10.74 -12.99 -15.26
C GLU A 252 9.24 -12.83 -14.95
N ILE A 253 8.55 -12.01 -15.74
CA ILE A 253 7.09 -11.89 -15.71
C ILE A 253 6.49 -13.05 -16.52
N LYS A 254 6.06 -14.11 -15.83
CA LYS A 254 5.51 -15.31 -16.47
C LYS A 254 4.16 -15.02 -17.14
N ASN A 255 4.01 -15.46 -18.39
CA ASN A 255 2.75 -15.38 -19.14
C ASN A 255 1.55 -15.97 -18.40
N GLU A 256 1.75 -17.09 -17.70
CA GLU A 256 0.68 -17.74 -16.92
C GLU A 256 0.17 -16.84 -15.79
N THR A 257 1.05 -16.14 -15.08
CA THR A 257 0.67 -15.19 -14.03
C THR A 257 -0.09 -14.00 -14.62
N VAL A 258 0.34 -13.49 -15.78
CA VAL A 258 -0.34 -12.39 -16.48
C VAL A 258 -1.73 -12.81 -16.95
N ALA A 259 -1.86 -14.00 -17.55
CA ALA A 259 -3.14 -14.55 -17.98
C ALA A 259 -4.11 -14.73 -16.79
N ARG A 260 -3.60 -15.17 -15.64
CA ARG A 260 -4.38 -15.26 -14.41
C ARG A 260 -4.75 -13.90 -13.85
N ALA A 261 -3.89 -12.89 -13.95
CA ALA A 261 -4.24 -11.51 -13.56
C ALA A 261 -5.45 -10.99 -14.38
N LEU A 262 -5.44 -11.16 -15.70
CA LEU A 262 -6.58 -10.80 -16.57
C LEU A 262 -7.85 -11.57 -16.18
N THR A 263 -7.72 -12.86 -15.83
CA THR A 263 -8.85 -13.67 -15.34
C THR A 263 -9.36 -13.17 -13.99
N ASP A 264 -8.46 -12.83 -13.06
CA ASP A 264 -8.79 -12.27 -11.75
C ASP A 264 -9.56 -10.95 -11.90
N HIS A 265 -9.23 -10.11 -12.89
CA HIS A 265 -9.98 -8.87 -13.17
C HIS A 265 -11.45 -9.15 -13.51
N VAL A 266 -11.73 -10.10 -14.42
CA VAL A 266 -13.11 -10.48 -14.77
C VAL A 266 -13.85 -11.06 -13.55
N LEU A 267 -13.18 -11.95 -12.81
CA LEU A 267 -13.75 -12.56 -11.61
C LEU A 267 -14.00 -11.54 -10.50
N PHE A 268 -13.10 -10.58 -10.31
CA PHE A 268 -13.25 -9.50 -9.33
C PHE A 268 -14.51 -8.69 -9.64
N SER A 269 -14.74 -8.30 -10.90
CA SER A 269 -15.99 -7.61 -11.28
C SER A 269 -17.22 -8.44 -10.95
N ILE A 270 -17.19 -9.76 -11.17
CA ILE A 270 -18.33 -10.65 -10.85
C ILE A 270 -18.58 -10.68 -9.33
N PHE A 271 -17.55 -10.91 -8.51
CA PHE A 271 -17.75 -11.07 -7.07
C PHE A 271 -17.94 -9.75 -6.34
N PHE A 272 -17.18 -8.71 -6.68
CA PHE A 272 -17.22 -7.42 -6.01
C PHE A 272 -18.56 -6.70 -6.19
N ILE A 273 -19.20 -6.84 -7.36
CA ILE A 273 -20.55 -6.31 -7.60
C ILE A 273 -21.58 -7.03 -6.72
N ASN A 274 -21.47 -8.34 -6.53
CA ASN A 274 -22.52 -9.10 -5.86
C ASN A 274 -22.32 -9.26 -4.35
N TYR A 275 -21.08 -9.10 -3.87
CA TYR A 275 -20.69 -9.45 -2.52
C TYR A 275 -19.76 -8.42 -1.90
N GLU A 276 -19.88 -8.31 -0.59
CA GLU A 276 -18.99 -7.54 0.27
C GLU A 276 -18.16 -8.52 1.10
N PHE A 277 -16.85 -8.34 1.07
CA PHE A 277 -15.89 -9.10 1.85
C PHE A 277 -15.39 -8.19 2.97
N SER A 278 -15.50 -8.63 4.22
CA SER A 278 -14.95 -7.84 5.34
C SER A 278 -13.42 -7.86 5.37
N ASN A 279 -12.79 -8.81 4.68
CA ASN A 279 -11.35 -8.97 4.57
C ASN A 279 -10.91 -9.05 3.10
N SER A 280 -10.06 -8.11 2.68
CA SER A 280 -9.43 -8.07 1.36
C SER A 280 -8.75 -9.38 0.93
N GLN A 281 -8.13 -10.09 1.87
CA GLN A 281 -7.38 -11.30 1.56
C GLN A 281 -8.29 -12.47 1.19
N ASP A 282 -9.54 -12.47 1.64
CA ASP A 282 -10.51 -13.53 1.30
C ASP A 282 -10.92 -13.45 -0.18
N ILE A 283 -11.15 -12.25 -0.71
CA ILE A 283 -11.43 -12.10 -2.15
C ILE A 283 -10.20 -12.45 -2.97
N ASP A 284 -8.99 -11.99 -2.60
CA ASP A 284 -7.77 -12.33 -3.35
C ASP A 284 -7.50 -13.84 -3.34
N LEU A 285 -7.72 -14.50 -2.20
CA LEU A 285 -7.56 -15.95 -2.09
C LEU A 285 -8.60 -16.69 -2.94
N LEU A 286 -9.87 -16.23 -2.93
CA LEU A 286 -10.92 -16.80 -3.77
C LEU A 286 -10.55 -16.73 -5.25
N LEU A 287 -10.13 -15.54 -5.71
CA LEU A 287 -9.72 -15.31 -7.09
C LEU A 287 -8.56 -16.23 -7.47
N ARG A 288 -7.49 -16.28 -6.66
CA ARG A 288 -6.35 -17.18 -6.91
C ARG A 288 -6.75 -18.65 -6.94
N LYS A 289 -7.64 -19.10 -6.06
CA LYS A 289 -8.12 -20.50 -6.03
C LYS A 289 -8.96 -20.85 -7.27
N ILE A 290 -9.64 -19.88 -7.87
CA ILE A 290 -10.42 -20.10 -9.10
C ILE A 290 -9.50 -20.04 -10.33
N SER A 291 -8.71 -18.96 -10.49
CA SER A 291 -7.87 -18.76 -11.67
C SER A 291 -6.71 -19.75 -11.76
N SER A 292 -6.23 -20.31 -10.63
CA SER A 292 -5.22 -21.39 -10.63
C SER A 292 -5.69 -22.71 -11.24
N LYS A 293 -7.01 -22.94 -11.34
CA LYS A 293 -7.55 -24.16 -11.98
C LYS A 293 -7.45 -24.13 -13.51
N LEU A 294 -7.13 -22.98 -14.09
CA LEU A 294 -6.94 -22.83 -15.52
C LEU A 294 -5.46 -22.79 -15.87
N SER A 295 -5.13 -23.48 -16.95
CA SER A 295 -3.85 -23.34 -17.65
C SER A 295 -3.86 -22.11 -18.56
N TYR A 296 -2.67 -21.66 -18.97
CA TYR A 296 -2.50 -20.56 -19.91
C TYR A 296 -3.31 -20.75 -21.20
N ASN A 297 -3.29 -21.95 -21.79
CA ASN A 297 -4.01 -22.24 -23.03
C ASN A 297 -5.52 -22.22 -22.85
N GLN A 298 -6.04 -22.67 -21.70
CA GLN A 298 -7.48 -22.56 -21.41
C GLN A 298 -7.90 -21.10 -21.25
N ILE A 299 -7.08 -20.26 -20.63
CA ILE A 299 -7.37 -18.82 -20.52
C ILE A 299 -7.34 -18.15 -21.91
N LYS A 300 -6.38 -18.53 -22.78
CA LYS A 300 -6.33 -18.09 -24.18
C LYS A 300 -7.63 -18.43 -24.91
N GLU A 301 -8.05 -19.69 -24.82
CA GLU A 301 -9.28 -20.17 -25.48
C GLU A 301 -10.54 -19.49 -24.93
N ILE A 302 -10.60 -19.24 -23.62
CA ILE A 302 -11.68 -18.44 -23.00
C ILE A 302 -11.73 -17.04 -23.62
N SER A 303 -10.59 -16.34 -23.69
CA SER A 303 -10.52 -15.01 -24.31
C SER A 303 -10.99 -15.05 -25.76
N THR A 304 -10.46 -15.97 -26.57
CA THR A 304 -10.83 -16.12 -27.98
C THR A 304 -12.34 -16.30 -28.16
N ARG A 305 -12.95 -17.23 -27.42
CA ARG A 305 -14.39 -17.48 -27.50
C ARG A 305 -15.24 -16.35 -26.94
N MET A 306 -14.73 -15.56 -25.99
CA MET A 306 -15.39 -14.32 -25.56
C MET A 306 -15.44 -13.30 -26.69
N GLY A 307 -14.38 -13.18 -27.50
CA GLY A 307 -14.37 -12.33 -28.70
C GLY A 307 -15.39 -12.76 -29.75
N GLU A 308 -15.77 -14.03 -29.76
CA GLU A 308 -16.82 -14.61 -30.61
C GLU A 308 -18.24 -14.41 -30.02
N GLY A 309 -18.34 -13.76 -28.86
CA GLY A 309 -19.61 -13.43 -28.20
C GLY A 309 -20.04 -14.40 -27.11
N GLU A 310 -19.23 -15.42 -26.79
CA GLU A 310 -19.54 -16.33 -25.69
C GLU A 310 -19.34 -15.68 -24.31
N LYS A 311 -20.18 -16.06 -23.34
CA LYS A 311 -20.13 -15.49 -21.99
C LYS A 311 -19.07 -16.19 -21.14
N PHE A 312 -18.33 -15.40 -20.35
CA PHE A 312 -17.26 -15.89 -19.48
C PHE A 312 -17.67 -17.04 -18.54
N ILE A 313 -18.80 -16.93 -17.83
CA ILE A 313 -19.22 -17.94 -16.84
C ILE A 313 -19.48 -19.32 -17.49
N PRO A 314 -20.27 -19.43 -18.58
CA PRO A 314 -20.37 -20.68 -19.35
C PRO A 314 -19.04 -21.23 -19.83
N LEU A 315 -18.13 -20.37 -20.31
CA LEU A 315 -16.81 -20.78 -20.78
C LEU A 315 -15.96 -21.41 -19.66
N MET A 316 -15.89 -20.76 -18.49
CA MET A 316 -15.23 -21.30 -17.30
C MET A 316 -15.73 -22.72 -16.98
N ARG A 317 -17.06 -22.92 -17.03
CA ARG A 317 -17.68 -24.23 -16.79
C ARG A 317 -17.29 -25.26 -17.85
N SER A 318 -17.18 -24.87 -19.12
CA SER A 318 -16.77 -25.77 -20.21
C SER A 318 -15.33 -26.29 -20.02
N PHE A 319 -14.50 -25.56 -19.27
CA PHE A 319 -13.15 -25.99 -18.86
C PHE A 319 -13.11 -26.66 -17.48
N GLY A 320 -14.26 -27.07 -16.93
CA GLY A 320 -14.35 -27.75 -15.64
C GLY A 320 -14.21 -26.84 -14.42
N VAL A 321 -14.27 -25.51 -14.59
CA VAL A 321 -14.19 -24.54 -13.50
C VAL A 321 -15.57 -23.96 -13.20
N SER A 322 -16.21 -24.46 -12.15
CA SER A 322 -17.46 -23.89 -11.64
C SER A 322 -17.18 -22.70 -10.72
N LEU A 323 -17.82 -21.57 -10.99
CA LEU A 323 -17.81 -20.41 -10.09
C LEU A 323 -18.82 -20.62 -8.95
N PRO A 324 -18.48 -20.23 -7.70
CA PRO A 324 -19.41 -20.29 -6.59
C PRO A 324 -20.60 -19.35 -6.81
N ARG A 325 -21.81 -19.86 -6.55
CA ARG A 325 -23.08 -19.17 -6.81
C ARG A 325 -23.65 -18.47 -5.58
N ASN A 326 -23.12 -18.79 -4.40
CA ASN A 326 -23.59 -18.26 -3.12
C ASN A 326 -22.45 -18.24 -2.09
N ILE A 327 -22.73 -17.66 -0.93
CA ILE A 327 -21.77 -17.50 0.17
C ILE A 327 -21.24 -18.84 0.68
N GLU A 328 -22.08 -19.87 0.78
CA GLU A 328 -21.66 -21.19 1.28
C GLU A 328 -20.70 -21.88 0.30
N GLU A 329 -20.94 -21.78 -1.01
CA GLU A 329 -20.00 -22.26 -2.02
C GLU A 329 -18.67 -21.48 -1.99
N MET A 330 -18.70 -20.15 -1.75
CA MET A 330 -17.47 -19.36 -1.58
C MET A 330 -16.69 -19.77 -0.32
N LYS A 331 -17.39 -19.93 0.81
CA LYS A 331 -16.80 -20.43 2.07
C LYS A 331 -16.20 -21.82 1.89
N ALA A 332 -16.86 -22.71 1.14
CA ALA A 332 -16.32 -24.04 0.87
C ALA A 332 -15.02 -24.00 0.06
N ILE A 333 -14.86 -23.05 -0.87
CA ILE A 333 -13.60 -22.84 -1.60
C ILE A 333 -12.51 -22.28 -0.67
N LEU A 334 -12.86 -21.30 0.16
CA LEU A 334 -11.92 -20.67 1.08
C LEU A 334 -11.48 -21.62 2.20
N GLY A 335 -12.40 -22.44 2.71
CA GLY A 335 -12.19 -23.37 3.81
C GLY A 335 -11.71 -22.67 5.07
N ASP A 336 -10.84 -23.35 5.83
CA ASP A 336 -10.26 -22.84 7.08
C ASP A 336 -9.31 -21.64 6.88
N GLN A 337 -9.04 -21.25 5.64
CA GLN A 337 -8.22 -20.08 5.31
C GLN A 337 -9.01 -18.78 5.24
N MET A 338 -10.34 -18.84 5.33
CA MET A 338 -11.20 -17.66 5.39
C MET A 338 -10.92 -16.87 6.68
N ARG A 339 -10.77 -15.55 6.56
CA ARG A 339 -10.36 -14.67 7.67
C ARG A 339 -11.47 -13.76 8.15
N GLY A 340 -12.37 -13.37 7.26
CA GLY A 340 -13.46 -12.45 7.52
C GLY A 340 -14.82 -13.09 7.28
N SER A 341 -15.79 -12.23 6.98
CA SER A 341 -17.14 -12.60 6.60
C SER A 341 -17.44 -12.15 5.18
N ILE A 342 -18.35 -12.85 4.52
CA ILE A 342 -18.86 -12.49 3.19
C ILE A 342 -20.36 -12.23 3.35
N LYS A 343 -20.82 -11.10 2.82
CA LYS A 343 -22.24 -10.76 2.77
C LYS A 343 -22.64 -10.47 1.33
N LYS A 344 -23.91 -10.69 1.01
CA LYS A 344 -24.46 -10.28 -0.28
C LYS A 344 -24.70 -8.77 -0.22
N ARG A 345 -24.29 -8.02 -1.24
CA ARG A 345 -24.62 -6.61 -1.32
C ARG A 345 -26.13 -6.46 -1.50
N THR A 346 -26.75 -5.69 -0.63
CA THR A 346 -28.13 -5.22 -0.80
C THR A 346 -28.06 -3.88 -1.50
N TYR A 347 -28.45 -3.84 -2.77
CA TYR A 347 -28.73 -2.57 -3.43
C TYR A 347 -30.11 -2.13 -2.92
N GLU A 348 -30.14 -1.16 -2.01
CA GLU A 348 -31.37 -0.40 -1.77
C GLU A 348 -31.70 0.30 -3.11
N GLN A 349 -32.86 -0.04 -3.68
CA GLN A 349 -33.36 0.55 -4.93
C GLN A 349 -33.98 1.91 -4.68
#